data_AF-A0A520JV18-F1
#
_entry.id   AF-A0A520JV18-F1
#
_cell.length_a   1.000
_cell.length_b   1.000
_cell.length_c   1.000
_cell.angle_alpha   90.00
_cell.angle_beta   90.00
_cell.angle_gamma   90.00
#
_symmetry.space_group_name_H-M   'P 1'
#
loop_
_entity.id
_entity.type
_entity.pdbx_description
1 polymer ?
#
loop_
_entity_poly.entity_id
_entity_poly.type
_entity_poly.pdbx_seq_one_letter_code
_entity_poly.pdbx_strand_id
1 'polypeptide(L)'
;MLKQRFVPDTSALTDVRAREKTGDQTFNVYISSILDTIAEARLRLGISCYIPYPSVYNEPLEFAKNDDCGEGICRWSEQLGLRFVDAKTFPLMLGKYLSKTREIK
;
A
#
# COMPACT_ATOMS: atom_id res chain seq x y z
N MET A 1 3.04 -13.79 18.73
CA MET A 1 3.70 -12.63 18.11
C MET A 1 2.67 -11.85 17.28
N LEU A 2 2.55 -10.52 17.45
CA LEU A 2 1.63 -9.72 16.64
C LEU A 2 2.13 -9.67 15.19
N LYS A 3 1.28 -10.03 14.21
CA LYS A 3 1.59 -9.78 12.79
C LYS A 3 1.84 -8.29 12.61
N GLN A 4 3.01 -7.92 12.07
CA GLN A 4 3.30 -6.54 11.69
C GLN A 4 2.38 -6.11 10.55
N ARG A 5 1.83 -4.91 10.68
CA ARG A 5 0.89 -4.33 9.73
C ARG A 5 1.31 -2.91 9.45
N PHE A 6 1.25 -2.50 8.20
CA PHE A 6 1.52 -1.12 7.80
C PHE A 6 0.51 -0.66 6.76
N VAL A 7 0.42 0.66 6.63
CA VAL A 7 -0.39 1.36 5.65
C VAL A 7 0.55 2.29 4.90
N PRO A 8 0.69 2.17 3.57
CA PRO A 8 1.43 3.13 2.78
C PRO A 8 0.66 4.45 2.73
N ASP A 9 1.39 5.55 2.81
CA ASP A 9 0.88 6.86 2.46
C ASP A 9 0.92 7.04 0.94
N THR A 10 0.08 7.92 0.39
CA THR A 10 0.09 8.18 -1.06
C THR A 10 1.45 8.67 -1.52
N SER A 11 2.11 9.54 -0.76
CA SER A 11 3.42 10.07 -1.17
C SER A 11 4.48 8.98 -1.32
N ALA A 12 4.37 7.88 -0.56
CA ALA A 12 5.25 6.72 -0.72
C ALA A 12 5.05 5.99 -2.06
N LEU A 13 3.95 6.25 -2.77
CA LEU A 13 3.65 5.67 -4.07
C LEU A 13 3.85 6.70 -5.20
N THR A 14 3.58 7.98 -4.99
CA THR A 14 3.53 9.00 -6.06
C THR A 14 4.69 10.00 -6.08
N ASP A 15 5.47 10.12 -5.00
CA ASP A 15 6.54 11.12 -4.91
C ASP A 15 7.71 10.81 -5.86
N VAL A 16 8.07 11.79 -6.68
CA VAL A 16 9.17 11.69 -7.67
C VAL A 16 10.52 11.40 -7.01
N ARG A 17 10.79 11.99 -5.84
CA ARG A 17 12.03 11.78 -5.09
C ARG A 17 12.10 10.37 -4.51
N ALA A 18 10.95 9.76 -4.19
CA ALA A 18 10.90 8.37 -3.75
C ALA A 18 11.24 7.41 -4.91
N ARG A 19 10.75 7.72 -6.12
CA ARG A 19 11.09 7.01 -7.35
C ARG A 19 12.56 7.16 -7.75
N GLU A 20 13.13 8.37 -7.66
CA GLU A 20 14.55 8.61 -7.98
C GLU A 20 15.49 7.74 -7.14
N LYS A 21 15.10 7.42 -5.90
CA LYS A 21 15.91 6.59 -4.98
C LYS A 21 15.93 5.10 -5.33
N THR A 22 14.94 4.59 -6.07
CA THR A 22 14.94 3.18 -6.50
C THR A 22 15.68 2.97 -7.82
N GLY A 23 16.06 4.04 -8.51
CA GLY A 23 16.71 3.97 -9.82
C GLY A 23 15.74 3.67 -10.97
N ASP A 24 14.43 3.68 -10.70
CA ASP A 24 13.41 3.36 -11.69
C ASP A 24 13.05 4.59 -12.53
N GLN A 25 13.01 4.41 -13.85
CA GLN A 25 12.86 5.54 -14.78
C GLN A 25 11.41 6.00 -14.98
N THR A 26 10.42 5.13 -14.75
CA THR A 26 9.00 5.45 -14.97
C THR A 26 8.17 5.12 -13.73
N PHE A 27 7.02 5.80 -13.59
CA PHE A 27 6.10 5.57 -12.48
C PHE A 27 5.66 4.11 -12.39
N ASN A 28 5.46 3.45 -13.53
CA ASN A 28 5.04 2.04 -13.56
C ASN A 28 6.08 1.07 -13.05
N VAL A 29 7.33 1.25 -13.49
CA VAL A 29 8.43 0.38 -13.06
C VAL A 29 8.63 0.56 -11.55
N TYR A 30 8.57 1.79 -11.08
CA TYR A 30 8.67 2.11 -9.66
C TYR A 30 7.56 1.47 -8.82
N ILE A 31 6.31 1.71 -9.21
CA ILE A 31 5.15 1.14 -8.55
C ILE A 31 5.29 -0.39 -8.57
N SER A 32 5.49 -1.03 -9.72
CA SER A 32 5.66 -2.49 -9.79
C SER A 32 6.73 -3.02 -8.83
N SER A 33 7.91 -2.38 -8.79
CA SER A 33 9.04 -2.75 -7.94
C SER A 33 8.71 -2.69 -6.44
N ILE A 34 8.06 -1.61 -5.98
CA ILE A 34 7.62 -1.46 -4.58
C ILE A 34 6.65 -2.58 -4.20
N LEU A 35 5.79 -2.98 -5.13
CA LEU A 35 4.70 -3.88 -4.84
C LEU A 35 5.13 -5.34 -4.87
N ASP A 36 6.04 -5.69 -5.77
CA ASP A 36 6.76 -6.96 -5.75
C ASP A 36 7.52 -7.11 -4.42
N THR A 37 8.15 -6.03 -3.96
CA THR A 37 8.81 -5.98 -2.65
C THR A 37 7.82 -6.23 -1.50
N ILE A 38 6.63 -5.62 -1.54
CA ILE A 38 5.58 -5.84 -0.53
C ILE A 38 5.08 -7.28 -0.55
N ALA A 39 4.87 -7.86 -1.74
CA ALA A 39 4.43 -9.24 -1.90
C ALA A 39 5.48 -10.22 -1.34
N GLU A 40 6.75 -10.03 -1.66
CA GLU A 40 7.86 -10.81 -1.12
C GLU A 40 7.96 -10.68 0.40
N ALA A 41 7.90 -9.46 0.93
CA ALA A 41 7.97 -9.21 2.36
C ALA A 41 6.79 -9.86 3.11
N ARG A 42 5.59 -9.87 2.52
CA ARG A 42 4.43 -10.57 3.09
C ARG A 42 4.66 -12.08 3.18
N LEU A 43 5.24 -12.70 2.15
CA LEU A 43 5.53 -14.13 2.15
C LEU A 43 6.65 -14.49 3.14
N ARG A 44 7.72 -13.69 3.19
CA ARG A 44 8.90 -13.98 4.01
C ARG A 44 8.75 -13.58 5.47
N LEU A 45 8.13 -12.44 5.74
CA LEU A 45 8.08 -11.82 7.08
C LEU A 45 6.69 -11.92 7.72
N GLY A 46 5.69 -12.43 6.99
CA GLY A 46 4.32 -12.55 7.49
C GLY A 46 3.62 -11.20 7.75
N ILE A 47 4.15 -10.12 7.17
CA ILE A 47 3.58 -8.77 7.31
C ILE A 47 2.32 -8.60 6.45
N SER A 48 1.47 -7.66 6.81
CA SER A 48 0.28 -7.32 6.01
C SER A 48 0.27 -5.83 5.66
N CYS A 49 0.04 -5.54 4.38
CA CYS A 49 -0.15 -4.19 3.86
C CYS A 49 -1.65 -3.93 3.64
N TYR A 50 -2.14 -2.77 4.09
CA TYR A 50 -3.50 -2.30 3.81
C TYR A 50 -3.45 -1.03 2.98
N ILE A 51 -4.29 -0.94 1.96
CA ILE A 51 -4.45 0.27 1.15
C ILE A 51 -5.84 0.85 1.45
N PRO A 52 -5.91 2.05 2.06
CA PRO A 52 -7.18 2.73 2.29
C PRO A 52 -7.89 3.04 0.97
N TYR A 53 -9.14 2.61 0.88
CA TYR A 53 -10.05 2.91 -0.21
C TYR A 53 -11.08 3.95 0.23
N PRO A 54 -11.46 4.93 -0.62
CA PRO A 54 -10.91 5.18 -1.96
C PRO A 54 -9.66 6.07 -1.97
N SER A 55 -9.31 6.73 -0.87
CA SER A 55 -8.36 7.85 -0.86
C SER A 55 -6.96 7.49 -1.37
N VAL A 56 -6.27 6.56 -0.72
CA VAL A 56 -4.90 6.15 -1.10
C VAL A 56 -4.91 5.29 -2.37
N TYR A 57 -6.02 4.64 -2.67
CA TYR A 57 -6.16 3.83 -3.88
C TYR A 57 -6.31 4.68 -5.15
N ASN A 58 -7.15 5.72 -5.11
CA ASN A 58 -7.48 6.49 -6.29
C ASN A 58 -6.35 7.42 -6.73
N GLU A 59 -5.57 7.95 -5.79
CA GLU A 59 -4.52 8.92 -6.10
C GLU A 59 -3.43 8.32 -7.04
N PRO A 60 -2.83 7.14 -6.77
CA PRO A 60 -1.91 6.49 -7.72
C PRO A 60 -2.56 6.13 -9.05
N LEU A 61 -3.86 5.83 -9.04
CA LEU A 61 -4.66 5.52 -10.23
C LEU A 61 -4.84 6.72 -11.15
N GLU A 62 -5.11 7.89 -10.57
CA GLU A 62 -5.16 9.15 -11.32
C GLU A 62 -3.77 9.51 -11.88
N PHE A 63 -2.72 9.29 -11.09
CA PHE A 63 -1.34 9.42 -11.59
C PHE A 63 -1.06 8.50 -12.79
N ALA A 64 -1.50 7.24 -12.74
CA ALA A 64 -1.30 6.31 -13.85
C ALA A 64 -2.15 6.61 -15.09
N LYS A 65 -3.36 7.17 -14.92
CA LYS A 65 -4.16 7.62 -16.06
C LYS A 65 -3.47 8.74 -16.84
N ASN A 66 -2.72 9.59 -16.14
CA ASN A 66 -1.98 10.68 -16.76
C ASN A 66 -0.69 10.23 -17.48
N ASP A 67 -0.21 9.00 -17.21
CA ASP A 67 1.08 8.47 -17.69
C ASP A 67 0.91 7.24 -18.64
N ASP A 68 -0.27 7.12 -19.27
CA ASP A 68 -0.68 6.04 -20.22
C ASP A 68 -0.51 4.61 -19.70
N CYS A 69 -0.75 4.41 -18.40
CA CYS A 69 -0.37 3.18 -17.73
C CYS A 69 -1.39 2.59 -16.77
N GLY A 70 -2.64 3.04 -16.90
CA GLY A 70 -3.75 2.64 -16.04
C GLY A 70 -3.95 1.12 -15.95
N GLU A 71 -3.63 0.33 -16.98
CA GLU A 71 -3.87 -1.13 -16.96
C GLU A 71 -2.98 -1.88 -15.96
N GLY A 72 -1.72 -1.47 -15.77
CA GLY A 72 -0.78 -2.15 -14.88
C GLY A 72 -1.16 -2.00 -13.41
N ILE A 73 -1.52 -0.79 -12.99
CA ILE A 73 -1.96 -0.49 -11.62
C ILE A 73 -3.35 -1.10 -11.34
N CYS A 74 -4.26 -1.07 -12.31
CA CYS A 74 -5.57 -1.71 -12.18
C CYS A 74 -5.44 -3.22 -11.96
N ARG A 75 -4.71 -3.94 -12.84
CA ARG A 75 -4.47 -5.39 -12.68
C ARG A 75 -3.82 -5.72 -11.35
N TRP A 76 -2.89 -4.87 -10.93
CA TRP A 76 -2.14 -5.05 -9.71
C TRP A 76 -3.00 -4.99 -8.44
N SER A 77 -3.97 -4.06 -8.40
CA SER A 77 -4.92 -3.95 -7.28
C SER A 77 -5.68 -5.26 -7.01
N GLU A 78 -5.92 -6.03 -8.07
CA GLU A 78 -6.70 -7.26 -8.05
C GLU A 78 -5.82 -8.50 -7.80
N GLN A 79 -4.57 -8.50 -8.25
CA GLN A 79 -3.74 -9.71 -8.35
C GLN A 79 -2.84 -10.02 -7.14
N LEU A 80 -2.30 -9.02 -6.41
CA LEU A 80 -1.30 -9.26 -5.36
C LEU A 80 -1.84 -9.39 -3.93
N GLY A 81 -3.16 -9.48 -3.76
CA GLY A 81 -3.79 -9.81 -2.47
C GLY A 81 -3.59 -8.73 -1.40
N LEU A 82 -3.47 -7.48 -1.83
CA LEU A 82 -3.58 -6.32 -0.98
C LEU A 82 -4.97 -6.24 -0.38
N ARG A 83 -4.99 -5.82 0.88
CA ARG A 83 -6.24 -5.69 1.61
C ARG A 83 -6.69 -4.25 1.48
N PHE A 84 -7.72 -4.04 0.67
CA PHE A 84 -8.44 -2.78 0.72
C PHE A 84 -9.15 -2.68 2.05
N VAL A 85 -8.98 -1.52 2.68
CA VAL A 85 -9.72 -1.17 3.88
C VAL A 85 -10.52 0.08 3.58
N ASP A 86 -11.82 0.07 3.87
CA ASP A 86 -12.62 1.29 3.80
C ASP A 86 -12.02 2.28 4.81
N ALA A 87 -11.65 3.48 4.33
CA ALA A 87 -11.04 4.52 5.15
C ALA A 87 -11.86 4.83 6.43
N LYS A 88 -13.20 4.70 6.37
CA LYS A 88 -14.10 4.90 7.53
C LYS A 88 -13.89 3.87 8.63
N THR A 89 -13.39 2.69 8.29
CA THR A 89 -13.09 1.63 9.26
C THR A 89 -11.71 1.77 9.88
N PHE A 90 -10.87 2.66 9.35
CA PHE A 90 -9.50 2.86 9.83
C PHE A 90 -9.44 3.34 11.29
N PRO A 91 -10.24 4.35 11.74
CA PRO A 91 -10.29 4.74 13.15
C PRO A 91 -10.72 3.60 14.08
N LEU A 92 -11.66 2.76 13.65
CA LEU A 92 -12.11 1.59 14.41
C LEU A 92 -11.00 0.54 14.55
N MET A 93 -10.20 0.36 13.49
CA MET A 93 -9.04 -0.53 13.52
C MET A 93 -8.00 -0.06 14.54
N LEU A 94 -7.69 1.25 14.55
CA LEU A 94 -6.77 1.84 15.53
C LEU A 94 -7.29 1.66 16.97
N GLY A 95 -8.58 1.89 17.20
CA GLY A 95 -9.22 1.65 18.49
C GLY A 95 -9.04 0.21 18.99
N LYS A 96 -9.22 -0.79 18.10
CA LYS A 96 -8.99 -2.21 18.41
C LYS A 96 -7.53 -2.55 18.70
N TYR A 97 -6.57 -1.86 18.09
CA TYR A 97 -5.15 -2.05 18.43
C TYR A 97 -4.83 -1.52 19.82
N LEU A 98 -5.34 -0.33 20.15
CA LEU A 98 -5.14 0.27 21.46
C LEU A 98 -5.82 -0.53 22.58
N SER A 99 -7.02 -1.07 22.35
CA SER A 99 -7.69 -1.90 23.36
C SER A 99 -6.88 -3.15 23.70
N LYS A 100 -6.32 -3.83 22.70
CA LYS A 100 -5.44 -5.00 22.92
C LYS A 100 -4.18 -4.67 23.71
N THR A 101 -3.63 -3.46 23.57
CA THR A 101 -2.47 -3.05 24.38
C THR A 101 -2.83 -2.76 25.83
N ARG A 102 -4.09 -2.41 26.13
CA ARG A 102 -4.59 -2.18 27.50
C ARG A 102 -4.90 -3.47 28.23
N GLU A 103 -5.24 -4.54 27.52
CA GLU A 103 -5.45 -5.89 28.08
C GLU A 103 -4.14 -6.62 28.44
N ILE A 104 -2.99 -6.13 27.95
CA ILE A 104 -1.66 -6.70 28.22
C ILE A 104 -0.96 -5.99 29.40
N LYS A 105 -1.58 -4.95 29.98
CA LYS A 105 -1.13 -4.30 31.22
C LYS A 105 -1.94 -4.81 32.40
#